data_AF-A0A098GDH8-F1
#
_entry.id   AF-A0A098GDH8-F1
#
_cell.length_a   1.000
_cell.length_b   1.000
_cell.length_c   1.000
_cell.angle_alpha   90.00
_cell.angle_beta   90.00
_cell.angle_gamma   90.00
#
_symmetry.space_group_name_H-M   'P 1'
#
loop_
_entity.id
_entity.type
_entity.pdbx_description
1 polymer ?
#
loop_
_entity_poly.entity_id
_entity_poly.type
_entity_poly.pdbx_seq_one_letter_code
_entity_poly.pdbx_strand_id
1 'polypeptide(L)'
;MITPVSPTYLKQEAKKLKKSHGLLMSNALDEISKKYGFSNYRHYLNIYESNLKQSRSTKEILLKNISLEKDMTKRVELAIQFIQSVKIPLRDLLDILEQFQHSAKAIQMICKKLNVMKSEIQKFLLNYFFTDEGQYEINFRASNFVAKEISVTNLTYEIQNGMLYVDGNYNLTTEFEFELDKNDPISEDDRFKNRRFDGSFGVEIHRDKKINFVHFDMSMDNGLIPMHGFTEMEVEDYYKNFPDERGRFDDMLVFDNSDYKHIKNCLSNKEPLTGKSLEIALELVDVHGDDEHSIFVRNIGTKMKAGLELDEYEHHIIVDVLMLHAQLGS
;
A
#
# COMPACT_ATOMS: atom_id res chain seq x y z
N MET A 1 -37.20 19.77 16.26
CA MET A 1 -36.85 20.21 14.89
C MET A 1 -36.95 19.01 13.97
N ILE A 2 -37.62 19.15 12.83
CA ILE A 2 -37.64 18.10 11.79
C ILE A 2 -36.35 18.23 10.99
N THR A 3 -35.51 17.19 11.00
CA THR A 3 -34.24 17.18 10.25
C THR A 3 -34.51 16.75 8.81
N PRO A 4 -34.31 17.62 7.80
CA PRO A 4 -34.58 17.28 6.42
C PRO A 4 -33.54 16.27 5.88
N VAL A 5 -34.02 15.21 5.25
CA VAL A 5 -33.19 14.25 4.47
C VAL A 5 -32.66 14.91 3.20
N SER A 6 -31.65 14.31 2.53
CA SER A 6 -31.06 14.86 1.29
C SER A 6 -32.10 15.01 0.15
N PRO A 7 -32.09 16.13 -0.61
CA PRO A 7 -33.01 16.33 -1.74
C PRO A 7 -32.90 15.26 -2.81
N THR A 8 -31.69 14.71 -3.01
CA THR A 8 -31.44 13.63 -3.97
C THR A 8 -32.13 12.35 -3.54
N TYR A 9 -32.05 12.02 -2.25
CA TYR A 9 -32.73 10.87 -1.67
C TYR A 9 -34.26 11.01 -1.75
N LEU A 10 -34.78 12.19 -1.41
CA LEU A 10 -36.22 12.48 -1.50
C LEU A 10 -36.72 12.36 -2.95
N LYS A 11 -35.95 12.86 -3.94
CA LYS A 11 -36.25 12.70 -5.36
C LYS A 11 -36.22 11.24 -5.82
N GLN A 12 -35.32 10.42 -5.29
CA GLN A 12 -35.26 8.98 -5.61
C GLN A 12 -36.50 8.25 -5.06
N GLU A 13 -36.90 8.53 -3.83
CA GLU A 13 -38.14 7.98 -3.24
C GLU A 13 -39.39 8.42 -4.02
N ALA A 14 -39.47 9.71 -4.39
CA ALA A 14 -40.58 10.22 -5.19
C ALA A 14 -40.65 9.58 -6.59
N LYS A 15 -39.49 9.28 -7.21
CA LYS A 15 -39.45 8.53 -8.48
C LYS A 15 -39.99 7.10 -8.33
N LYS A 16 -39.72 6.43 -7.20
CA LYS A 16 -40.27 5.10 -6.90
C LYS A 16 -41.79 5.17 -6.73
N LEU A 17 -42.27 6.14 -5.95
CA LEU A 17 -43.70 6.35 -5.71
C LEU A 17 -44.47 6.70 -7.00
N LYS A 18 -43.88 7.56 -7.84
CA LYS A 18 -44.40 7.88 -9.18
C LYS A 18 -44.62 6.62 -10.02
N LYS A 19 -43.65 5.71 -10.05
CA LYS A 19 -43.72 4.47 -10.84
C LYS A 19 -44.76 3.50 -10.31
N SER A 20 -44.91 3.38 -8.98
CA SER A 20 -45.83 2.42 -8.38
C SER A 20 -47.30 2.87 -8.37
N HIS A 21 -47.55 4.18 -8.27
CA HIS A 21 -48.91 4.72 -8.11
C HIS A 21 -49.38 5.59 -9.29
N GLY A 22 -48.59 5.70 -10.37
CA GLY A 22 -48.95 6.47 -11.57
C GLY A 22 -49.11 7.98 -11.33
N LEU A 23 -48.53 8.51 -10.26
CA LEU A 23 -48.70 9.91 -9.85
C LEU A 23 -47.92 10.88 -10.75
N LEU A 24 -48.34 12.15 -10.79
CA LEU A 24 -47.48 13.23 -11.27
C LEU A 24 -46.29 13.41 -10.31
N MET A 25 -45.13 13.80 -10.85
CA MET A 25 -43.89 13.94 -10.06
C MET A 25 -44.04 14.96 -8.93
N SER A 26 -44.80 16.05 -9.14
CA SER A 26 -45.12 17.04 -8.12
C SER A 26 -45.85 16.43 -6.93
N ASN A 27 -46.88 15.62 -7.21
CA ASN A 27 -47.69 14.98 -6.18
C ASN A 27 -46.89 13.93 -5.43
N ALA A 28 -46.06 13.16 -6.14
CA ALA A 28 -45.16 12.19 -5.51
C ALA A 28 -44.13 12.86 -4.58
N LEU A 29 -43.60 14.03 -4.95
CA LEU A 29 -42.70 14.81 -4.09
C LEU A 29 -43.40 15.34 -2.85
N ASP A 30 -44.63 15.82 -2.98
CA ASP A 30 -45.42 16.31 -1.84
C ASP A 30 -45.76 15.18 -0.87
N GLU A 31 -46.20 14.03 -1.37
CA GLU A 31 -46.54 12.86 -0.53
C GLU A 31 -45.32 12.30 0.22
N ILE A 32 -44.17 12.19 -0.46
CA ILE A 32 -42.93 11.79 0.21
C ILE A 32 -42.52 12.84 1.24
N SER A 33 -42.64 14.14 0.94
CA SER A 33 -42.30 15.20 1.90
C SER A 33 -43.18 15.16 3.15
N LYS A 34 -44.49 14.89 2.99
CA LYS A 34 -45.43 14.67 4.11
C LYS A 34 -45.04 13.47 4.97
N LYS A 35 -44.57 12.37 4.36
CA LYS A 35 -44.06 11.20 5.09
C LYS A 35 -42.90 11.55 6.03
N TYR A 36 -42.08 12.54 5.67
CA TYR A 36 -40.99 13.05 6.50
C TYR A 36 -41.41 14.22 7.41
N GLY A 37 -42.71 14.48 7.58
CA GLY A 37 -43.25 15.49 8.48
C GLY A 37 -43.35 16.91 7.89
N PHE A 38 -43.11 17.09 6.59
CA PHE A 38 -43.22 18.39 5.93
C PHE A 38 -44.58 18.54 5.24
N SER A 39 -45.26 19.69 5.40
CA SER A 39 -46.56 19.94 4.75
C SER A 39 -46.59 19.78 3.22
N ASN A 40 -45.50 20.07 2.51
CA ASN A 40 -45.32 19.81 1.07
C ASN A 40 -43.83 19.91 0.68
N TYR A 41 -43.49 19.61 -0.58
CA TYR A 41 -42.11 19.66 -1.07
C TYR A 41 -41.50 21.05 -1.02
N ARG A 42 -42.30 22.11 -1.22
CA ARG A 42 -41.83 23.50 -1.09
C ARG A 42 -41.47 23.84 0.36
N HIS A 43 -42.28 23.41 1.33
CA HIS A 43 -41.96 23.56 2.75
C HIS A 43 -40.70 22.80 3.12
N TYR A 44 -40.53 21.56 2.64
CA TYR A 44 -39.29 20.81 2.78
C TYR A 44 -38.08 21.58 2.24
N LEU A 45 -38.15 22.11 1.01
CA LEU A 45 -37.07 22.88 0.40
C LEU A 45 -36.74 24.14 1.21
N ASN A 46 -37.75 24.88 1.66
CA ASN A 46 -37.55 26.08 2.47
C ASN A 46 -36.83 25.77 3.80
N ILE A 47 -37.22 24.69 4.49
CA ILE A 47 -36.56 24.27 5.73
C ILE A 47 -35.14 23.77 5.44
N TYR A 48 -34.94 22.99 4.38
CA TYR A 48 -33.62 22.51 3.97
C TYR A 48 -32.66 23.66 3.62
N GLU A 49 -33.12 24.64 2.84
CA GLU A 49 -32.35 25.82 2.47
C GLU A 49 -32.07 26.73 3.68
N SER A 50 -33.05 26.89 4.59
CA SER A 50 -32.87 27.67 5.81
C SER A 50 -31.83 27.04 6.73
N ASN A 51 -31.87 25.72 6.90
CA ASN A 51 -30.86 24.97 7.66
C ASN A 51 -29.47 25.07 7.02
N LEU A 52 -29.37 25.01 5.69
CA LEU A 52 -28.11 25.22 4.96
C LEU A 52 -27.56 26.63 5.17
N LYS A 53 -28.40 27.67 5.08
CA LYS A 53 -28.00 29.06 5.32
C LYS A 53 -27.55 29.29 6.75
N GLN A 54 -28.28 28.74 7.73
CA GLN A 54 -27.91 28.82 9.14
C GLN A 54 -26.57 28.10 9.41
N SER A 55 -26.36 26.91 8.84
CA SER A 55 -25.09 26.18 8.94
C SER A 55 -23.91 26.98 8.36
N ARG A 56 -24.09 27.62 7.18
CA ARG A 56 -23.06 28.48 6.57
C ARG A 56 -22.75 29.70 7.42
N SER A 57 -23.78 30.38 7.92
CA SER A 57 -23.60 31.54 8.81
C SER A 57 -22.86 31.15 10.10
N THR A 58 -23.21 30.01 10.72
CA THR A 58 -22.51 29.50 11.90
C THR A 58 -21.04 29.16 11.60
N LYS A 59 -20.74 28.56 10.43
CA LYS A 59 -19.36 28.30 9.99
C LYS A 59 -18.55 29.58 9.82
N GLU A 60 -19.09 30.59 9.15
CA GLU A 60 -18.42 31.88 8.95
C GLU A 60 -18.14 32.61 10.27
N ILE A 61 -19.10 32.59 11.20
CA ILE A 61 -18.94 33.19 12.54
C ILE A 61 -17.83 32.47 13.32
N LEU A 62 -17.82 31.13 13.30
CA LEU A 62 -16.81 30.35 14.04
C LEU A 62 -15.41 30.49 13.43
N LEU A 63 -15.29 30.53 12.09
CA LEU A 63 -14.02 30.82 11.41
C LEU A 63 -13.52 32.22 11.77
N LYS A 64 -14.42 33.21 11.82
CA LYS A 64 -14.08 34.57 12.24
C LYS A 64 -13.61 34.60 13.70
N ASN A 65 -14.26 33.86 14.60
CA ASN A 65 -13.84 33.75 16.00
C ASN A 65 -12.44 33.13 16.13
N ILE A 66 -12.13 32.09 15.37
CA ILE A 66 -10.78 31.50 15.31
C ILE A 66 -9.78 32.55 14.80
N SER A 67 -10.11 33.31 13.76
CA SER A 67 -9.19 34.31 13.19
C SER A 67 -8.91 35.51 14.11
N LEU A 68 -9.87 35.89 14.96
CA LEU A 68 -9.78 37.05 15.85
C LEU A 68 -9.17 36.73 17.22
N GLU A 69 -9.09 35.44 17.59
CA GLU A 69 -8.46 35.03 18.84
C GLU A 69 -6.95 35.25 18.81
N LYS A 70 -6.44 35.98 19.81
CA LYS A 70 -5.03 36.36 19.91
C LYS A 70 -4.21 35.30 20.65
N ASP A 71 -4.83 34.59 21.59
CA ASP A 71 -4.18 33.52 22.33
C ASP A 71 -4.09 32.26 21.46
N MET A 72 -2.87 31.84 21.13
CA MET A 72 -2.63 30.72 20.23
C MET A 72 -3.21 29.40 20.76
N THR A 73 -3.19 29.19 22.07
CA THR A 73 -3.69 27.96 22.69
C THR A 73 -5.20 27.88 22.57
N LYS A 74 -5.90 28.96 22.95
CA LYS A 74 -7.36 29.08 22.77
C LYS A 74 -7.77 28.99 21.32
N ARG A 75 -6.98 29.59 20.42
CA ARG A 75 -7.23 29.53 18.98
C ARG A 75 -7.18 28.09 18.45
N VAL A 76 -6.21 27.30 18.90
CA VAL A 76 -6.10 25.86 18.59
C VAL A 76 -7.28 25.08 19.17
N GLU A 77 -7.67 25.35 20.42
CA GLU A 77 -8.82 24.69 21.05
C GLU A 77 -10.14 24.95 20.29
N LEU A 78 -10.38 26.20 19.91
CA LEU A 78 -11.53 26.59 19.10
C LEU A 78 -11.54 25.89 17.74
N ALA A 79 -10.39 25.79 17.08
CA ALA A 79 -10.27 25.07 15.81
C ALA A 79 -10.60 23.58 15.96
N ILE A 80 -10.05 22.91 16.99
CA ILE A 80 -10.33 21.50 17.27
C ILE A 80 -11.83 21.28 17.54
N GLN A 81 -12.43 22.09 18.42
CA GLN A 81 -13.86 21.98 18.73
C GLN A 81 -14.75 22.20 17.49
N PHE A 82 -14.39 23.19 16.67
CA PHE A 82 -15.09 23.47 15.42
C PHE A 82 -15.03 22.27 14.47
N ILE A 83 -13.85 21.72 14.24
CA ILE A 83 -13.66 20.60 13.31
C ILE A 83 -14.40 19.34 13.79
N GLN A 84 -14.33 19.03 15.09
CA GLN A 84 -15.00 17.86 15.67
C GLN A 84 -16.53 17.95 15.60
N SER A 85 -17.10 19.12 15.87
CA SER A 85 -18.55 19.31 15.93
C SER A 85 -19.21 19.30 14.55
N VAL A 86 -18.52 19.78 13.51
CA VAL A 86 -19.11 20.02 12.19
C VAL A 86 -18.80 18.91 11.17
N LYS A 87 -17.84 18.00 11.44
CA LYS A 87 -17.38 16.95 10.50
C LYS A 87 -17.12 17.52 9.09
N ILE A 88 -16.27 18.54 9.03
CA ILE A 88 -16.01 19.25 7.79
C ILE A 88 -15.23 18.39 6.76
N PRO A 89 -15.43 18.61 5.45
CA PRO A 89 -14.60 18.02 4.40
C PRO A 89 -13.11 18.41 4.53
N LEU A 90 -12.21 17.59 3.98
CA LEU A 90 -10.76 17.85 4.02
C LEU A 90 -10.40 19.24 3.49
N ARG A 91 -10.98 19.66 2.37
CA ARG A 91 -10.76 21.01 1.80
C ARG A 91 -10.96 22.12 2.84
N ASP A 92 -12.07 22.07 3.57
CA ASP A 92 -12.40 23.06 4.59
C ASP A 92 -11.45 22.96 5.80
N LEU A 93 -10.98 21.75 6.12
CA LEU A 93 -9.97 21.53 7.15
C LEU A 93 -8.63 22.14 6.77
N LEU A 94 -8.21 22.02 5.51
CA LEU A 94 -6.98 22.64 5.00
C LEU A 94 -7.07 24.17 5.08
N ASP A 95 -8.20 24.76 4.68
CA ASP A 95 -8.43 26.21 4.81
C ASP A 95 -8.34 26.70 6.27
N ILE A 96 -8.66 25.85 7.25
CA ILE A 96 -8.49 26.17 8.68
C ILE A 96 -7.02 26.04 9.09
N LEU A 97 -6.36 24.93 8.70
CA LEU A 97 -4.96 24.70 9.00
C LEU A 97 -4.04 25.78 8.40
N GLU A 98 -4.38 26.33 7.23
CA GLU A 98 -3.64 27.43 6.60
C GLU A 98 -3.56 28.67 7.51
N GLN A 99 -4.57 28.90 8.36
CA GLN A 99 -4.56 30.00 9.33
C GLN A 99 -3.48 29.83 10.43
N PHE A 100 -2.91 28.62 10.53
CA PHE A 100 -1.86 28.22 11.45
C PHE A 100 -0.53 27.89 10.74
N GLN A 101 -0.39 28.21 9.45
CA GLN A 101 0.80 27.88 8.64
C GLN A 101 2.13 28.33 9.25
N HIS A 102 2.12 29.40 10.05
CA HIS A 102 3.32 29.93 10.73
C HIS A 102 3.60 29.28 12.09
N SER A 103 2.88 28.22 12.46
CA SER A 103 3.04 27.50 13.71
C SER A 103 2.92 25.99 13.52
N ALA A 104 4.06 25.35 13.21
CA ALA A 104 4.16 23.89 13.12
C ALA A 104 3.61 23.18 14.37
N LYS A 105 3.87 23.73 15.56
CA LYS A 105 3.34 23.19 16.83
C LYS A 105 1.81 23.16 16.86
N ALA A 106 1.15 24.20 16.37
CA ALA A 106 -0.30 24.27 16.35
C ALA A 106 -0.91 23.30 15.34
N ILE A 107 -0.36 23.25 14.12
CA ILE A 107 -0.77 22.27 13.09
C ILE A 107 -0.64 20.86 13.66
N GLN A 108 0.52 20.56 14.24
CA GLN A 108 0.80 19.27 14.85
C GLN A 108 -0.20 18.89 15.94
N MET A 109 -0.55 19.83 16.82
CA MET A 109 -1.54 19.62 17.90
C MET A 109 -2.95 19.37 17.34
N ILE A 110 -3.38 20.19 16.38
CA ILE A 110 -4.70 20.06 15.74
C ILE A 110 -4.79 18.70 15.03
N CYS A 111 -3.83 18.38 14.16
CA CYS A 111 -3.84 17.14 13.39
C CYS A 111 -3.77 15.89 14.27
N LYS A 112 -2.91 15.88 15.30
CA LYS A 112 -2.83 14.75 16.26
C LYS A 112 -4.13 14.56 17.03
N LYS A 113 -4.74 15.65 17.54
CA LYS A 113 -5.97 15.54 18.33
C LYS A 113 -7.16 15.04 17.50
N LEU A 114 -7.14 15.32 16.21
CA LEU A 114 -8.19 14.97 15.26
C LEU A 114 -7.92 13.67 14.49
N ASN A 115 -6.74 13.07 14.63
CA ASN A 115 -6.27 11.94 13.82
C ASN A 115 -6.45 12.19 12.31
N VAL A 116 -6.08 13.39 11.85
CA VAL A 116 -6.33 13.83 10.46
C VAL A 116 -5.72 12.84 9.47
N MET A 117 -6.55 12.33 8.56
CA MET A 117 -6.18 11.44 7.45
C MET A 117 -5.46 10.14 7.85
N LYS A 118 -5.33 9.81 9.15
CA LYS A 118 -4.60 8.62 9.60
C LYS A 118 -5.12 7.35 8.93
N SER A 119 -6.44 7.18 8.90
CA SER A 119 -7.06 5.96 8.35
C SER A 119 -6.92 5.87 6.83
N GLU A 120 -6.99 7.01 6.16
CA GLU A 120 -6.83 7.14 4.72
C GLU A 120 -5.39 6.88 4.29
N ILE A 121 -4.41 7.40 5.04
CA ILE A 121 -2.98 7.12 4.83
C ILE A 121 -2.70 5.63 5.03
N GLN A 122 -3.22 5.00 6.10
CA GLN A 122 -3.06 3.56 6.31
C GLN A 122 -3.59 2.75 5.13
N LYS A 123 -4.79 3.08 4.63
CA LYS A 123 -5.35 2.40 3.45
C LYS A 123 -4.53 2.64 2.20
N PHE A 124 -4.05 3.86 2.00
CA PHE A 124 -3.19 4.21 0.87
C PHE A 124 -1.89 3.39 0.87
N LEU A 125 -1.19 3.34 2.01
CA LEU A 125 0.02 2.54 2.16
C LEU A 125 -0.23 1.04 2.00
N LEU A 126 -1.31 0.52 2.59
CA LEU A 126 -1.66 -0.91 2.43
C LEU A 126 -1.93 -1.25 0.97
N ASN A 127 -2.68 -0.40 0.26
CA ASN A 127 -2.97 -0.59 -1.16
C ASN A 127 -1.71 -0.55 -2.02
N TYR A 128 -0.70 0.26 -1.66
CA TYR A 128 0.59 0.25 -2.34
C TYR A 128 1.25 -1.13 -2.27
N PHE A 129 1.21 -1.80 -1.12
CA PHE A 129 1.76 -3.15 -0.98
C PHE A 129 1.01 -4.25 -1.74
N PHE A 130 -0.20 -3.97 -2.21
CA PHE A 130 -0.93 -4.86 -3.12
C PHE A 130 -0.63 -4.63 -4.61
N THR A 131 0.23 -3.65 -4.93
CA THR A 131 0.75 -3.46 -6.29
C THR A 131 1.98 -4.31 -6.52
N ASP A 132 2.34 -4.52 -7.79
CA ASP A 132 3.54 -5.29 -8.16
C ASP A 132 4.82 -4.70 -7.55
N GLU A 133 4.94 -3.36 -7.53
CA GLU A 133 6.09 -2.66 -6.92
C GLU A 133 6.15 -2.87 -5.40
N GLY A 134 5.03 -2.72 -4.70
CA GLY A 134 4.97 -2.92 -3.26
C GLY A 134 5.15 -4.38 -2.86
N GLN A 135 4.63 -5.32 -3.64
CA GLN A 135 4.81 -6.75 -3.41
C GLN A 135 6.26 -7.18 -3.69
N TYR A 136 6.91 -6.57 -4.68
CA TYR A 136 8.34 -6.76 -4.93
C TYR A 136 9.19 -6.38 -3.70
N GLU A 137 8.91 -5.24 -3.06
CA GLU A 137 9.61 -4.82 -1.83
C GLU A 137 9.47 -5.84 -0.69
N ILE A 138 8.30 -6.45 -0.54
CA ILE A 138 8.07 -7.52 0.44
C ILE A 138 8.86 -8.77 0.03
N ASN A 139 8.72 -9.23 -1.21
CA ASN A 139 9.35 -10.45 -1.71
C ASN A 139 10.88 -10.39 -1.66
N PHE A 140 11.46 -9.22 -1.87
CA PHE A 140 12.89 -8.96 -1.74
C PHE A 140 13.42 -9.25 -0.32
N ARG A 141 12.58 -9.04 0.71
CA ARG A 141 12.95 -9.22 2.13
C ARG A 141 12.42 -10.52 2.74
N ALA A 142 11.25 -10.96 2.29
CA ALA A 142 10.63 -12.22 2.67
C ALA A 142 9.76 -12.72 1.50
N SER A 143 10.32 -13.61 0.69
CA SER A 143 9.59 -14.24 -0.41
C SER A 143 8.42 -15.06 0.12
N ASN A 144 7.34 -15.15 -0.67
CA ASN A 144 6.12 -15.88 -0.33
C ASN A 144 5.33 -15.30 0.86
N PHE A 145 5.51 -14.00 1.12
CA PHE A 145 4.72 -13.27 2.11
C PHE A 145 3.90 -12.18 1.42
N VAL A 146 2.66 -12.01 1.85
CA VAL A 146 1.75 -10.97 1.36
C VAL A 146 1.40 -9.99 2.47
N ALA A 147 1.16 -8.74 2.09
CA ALA A 147 0.72 -7.70 3.03
C ALA A 147 -0.63 -8.06 3.66
N LYS A 148 -0.74 -7.89 4.98
CA LYS A 148 -1.97 -8.16 5.72
C LYS A 148 -2.55 -6.90 6.36
N GLU A 149 -1.74 -6.26 7.20
CA GLU A 149 -2.16 -5.10 7.99
C GLU A 149 -1.04 -4.06 8.08
N ILE A 150 -1.41 -2.78 8.14
CA ILE A 150 -0.45 -1.71 8.35
C ILE A 150 -0.91 -0.75 9.46
N SER A 151 0.03 -0.41 10.33
CA SER A 151 -0.14 0.63 11.34
C SER A 151 0.81 1.80 11.07
N VAL A 152 0.34 3.03 11.32
CA VAL A 152 1.16 4.24 11.18
C VAL A 152 1.31 4.94 12.53
N THR A 153 2.52 5.43 12.78
CA THR A 153 2.94 6.07 14.03
C THR A 153 3.82 7.28 13.74
N ASN A 154 4.11 8.07 14.78
CA ASN A 154 5.02 9.22 14.72
C ASN A 154 4.69 10.27 13.64
N LEU A 155 3.40 10.42 13.30
CA LEU A 155 2.95 11.34 12.26
C LEU A 155 3.31 12.80 12.61
N THR A 156 4.02 13.44 11.69
CA THR A 156 4.33 14.87 11.65
C THR A 156 3.58 15.53 10.51
N TYR A 157 3.11 16.76 10.71
CA TYR A 157 2.22 17.44 9.77
C TYR A 157 2.73 18.83 9.43
N GLU A 158 2.73 19.15 8.15
CA GLU A 158 3.06 20.46 7.61
C GLU A 158 2.01 20.89 6.58
N ILE A 159 1.75 22.19 6.49
CA ILE A 159 0.87 22.75 5.46
C ILE A 159 1.65 23.74 4.60
N GLN A 160 1.65 23.49 3.29
CA GLN A 160 2.32 24.35 2.32
C GLN A 160 1.51 24.37 1.02
N ASN A 161 1.34 25.55 0.43
CA ASN A 161 0.65 25.74 -0.85
C ASN A 161 -0.75 25.09 -0.92
N GLY A 162 -1.45 25.04 0.22
CA GLY A 162 -2.77 24.42 0.35
C GLY A 162 -2.80 22.89 0.24
N MET A 163 -1.65 22.25 0.45
CA MET A 163 -1.48 20.80 0.57
C MET A 163 -1.03 20.45 1.98
N LEU A 164 -1.44 19.27 2.46
CA LEU A 164 -1.01 18.72 3.74
C LEU A 164 0.09 17.69 3.47
N TYR A 165 1.28 17.96 4.00
CA TYR A 165 2.40 17.03 4.01
C TYR A 165 2.39 16.25 5.31
N VAL A 166 2.54 14.94 5.22
CA VAL A 166 2.55 14.03 6.37
C VAL A 166 3.73 13.08 6.27
N ASP A 167 4.66 13.20 7.21
CA ASP A 167 5.76 12.26 7.40
C ASP A 167 5.50 11.37 8.61
N GLY A 168 5.91 10.12 8.56
CA GLY A 168 5.82 9.23 9.70
C GLY A 168 6.44 7.87 9.48
N ASN A 169 6.20 6.99 10.45
CA ASN A 169 6.67 5.62 10.41
C ASN A 169 5.48 4.68 10.22
N TYR A 170 5.73 3.54 9.59
CA TYR A 170 4.76 2.45 9.50
C TYR A 170 5.34 1.14 10.01
N ASN A 171 4.46 0.26 10.46
CA ASN A 171 4.74 -1.15 10.71
C ASN A 171 3.76 -1.97 9.89
N LEU A 172 4.28 -2.71 8.91
CA LEU A 172 3.57 -3.63 8.04
C LEU A 172 3.65 -5.03 8.64
N THR A 173 2.51 -5.68 8.84
CA THR A 173 2.43 -7.12 9.13
C THR A 173 2.14 -7.86 7.85
N THR A 174 2.90 -8.92 7.59
CA THR A 174 2.71 -9.82 6.46
C THR A 174 2.35 -11.22 6.93
N GLU A 175 1.71 -11.99 6.05
CA GLU A 175 1.40 -13.39 6.27
C GLU A 175 1.97 -14.24 5.15
N PHE A 176 2.29 -15.49 5.47
CA PHE A 176 2.73 -16.45 4.46
C PHE A 176 1.59 -16.72 3.48
N GLU A 177 1.89 -16.67 2.18
CA GLU A 177 0.90 -16.70 1.10
C GLU A 177 0.21 -18.07 0.98
N PHE A 178 0.92 -19.14 1.30
CA PHE A 178 0.43 -20.50 1.11
C PHE A 178 -0.29 -21.04 2.35
N GLU A 179 -1.33 -21.83 2.10
CA GLU A 179 -2.00 -22.59 3.16
C GLU A 179 -1.08 -23.73 3.63
N LEU A 180 -0.79 -23.74 4.93
CA LEU A 180 -0.06 -24.83 5.58
C LEU A 180 -1.06 -25.79 6.25
N ASP A 181 -0.82 -27.09 6.11
CA ASP A 181 -1.54 -28.08 6.90
C ASP A 181 -1.14 -27.91 8.37
N LYS A 182 -2.11 -27.58 9.22
CA LYS A 182 -1.91 -27.38 10.66
C LYS A 182 -1.47 -28.65 11.39
N ASN A 183 -1.62 -29.81 10.76
CA ASN A 183 -1.18 -31.09 11.31
C ASN A 183 0.26 -31.43 10.91
N ASP A 184 0.86 -30.67 9.97
CA ASP A 184 2.25 -30.82 9.60
C ASP A 184 3.15 -30.11 10.64
N PRO A 185 4.10 -30.80 11.28
CA PRO A 185 5.05 -30.19 12.21
C PRO A 185 5.80 -28.99 11.62
N ILE A 186 5.97 -28.92 10.29
CA ILE A 186 6.63 -27.82 9.61
C ILE A 186 5.83 -26.51 9.72
N SER A 187 4.52 -26.58 9.93
CA SER A 187 3.64 -25.41 10.05
C SER A 187 3.88 -24.59 11.32
N GLU A 188 4.54 -25.17 12.33
CA GLU A 188 4.92 -24.49 13.59
C GLU A 188 6.31 -23.82 13.49
N ASP A 189 7.03 -24.01 12.39
CA ASP A 189 8.34 -23.43 12.15
C ASP A 189 8.27 -21.90 12.09
N ASP A 190 9.27 -21.25 12.69
CA ASP A 190 9.36 -19.79 12.76
C ASP A 190 9.40 -19.13 11.36
N ARG A 191 9.84 -19.84 10.33
CA ARG A 191 9.94 -19.33 8.95
C ARG A 191 8.59 -18.97 8.33
N PHE A 192 7.51 -19.63 8.75
CA PHE A 192 6.15 -19.41 8.23
C PHE A 192 5.31 -18.47 9.09
N LYS A 193 5.84 -18.03 10.23
CA LYS A 193 5.13 -17.09 11.10
C LYS A 193 5.08 -15.71 10.44
N ASN A 194 3.99 -14.98 10.74
CA ASN A 194 3.78 -13.62 10.26
C ASN A 194 5.00 -12.75 10.55
N ARG A 195 5.42 -11.97 9.56
CA ARG A 195 6.57 -11.07 9.67
C ARG A 195 6.11 -9.64 9.85
N ARG A 196 7.01 -8.83 10.40
CA ARG A 196 6.82 -7.40 10.54
C ARG A 196 7.93 -6.66 9.82
N PHE A 197 7.57 -5.57 9.15
CA PHE A 197 8.49 -4.66 8.51
C PHE A 197 8.23 -3.25 9.00
N ASP A 198 9.27 -2.61 9.51
CA ASP A 198 9.22 -1.20 9.84
C ASP A 198 9.66 -0.36 8.65
N GLY A 199 9.11 0.84 8.53
CA GLY A 199 9.52 1.76 7.48
C GLY A 199 9.14 3.19 7.77
N SER A 200 9.56 4.07 6.88
CA SER A 200 9.23 5.49 6.94
C SER A 200 8.59 5.93 5.64
N PHE A 201 7.76 6.96 5.71
CA PHE A 201 7.05 7.47 4.55
C PHE A 201 6.83 8.97 4.67
N GLY A 202 6.71 9.60 3.51
CA GLY A 202 6.22 10.96 3.36
C GLY A 202 5.15 10.98 2.29
N VAL A 203 4.00 11.59 2.58
CA VAL A 203 2.92 11.77 1.62
C VAL A 203 2.48 13.22 1.55
N GLU A 204 2.09 13.64 0.35
CA GLU A 204 1.38 14.89 0.13
C GLU A 204 -0.10 14.61 -0.13
N ILE A 205 -0.97 15.44 0.46
CA ILE A 205 -2.42 15.27 0.40
C ILE A 205 -3.06 16.53 -0.16
N HIS A 206 -3.72 16.38 -1.31
CA HIS A 206 -4.40 17.45 -2.02
C HIS A 206 -5.79 17.74 -1.47
N ARG A 207 -6.34 18.90 -1.85
CA ARG A 207 -7.70 19.35 -1.47
C ARG A 207 -8.82 18.39 -1.87
N ASP A 208 -8.61 17.60 -2.93
CA ASP A 208 -9.53 16.58 -3.43
C ASP A 208 -9.33 15.19 -2.79
N LYS A 209 -8.46 15.10 -1.77
CA LYS A 209 -8.02 13.87 -1.10
C LYS A 209 -7.14 12.95 -1.95
N LYS A 210 -6.60 13.41 -3.08
CA LYS A 210 -5.53 12.67 -3.76
C LYS A 210 -4.30 12.64 -2.84
N ILE A 211 -3.72 11.44 -2.67
CA ILE A 211 -2.52 11.19 -1.88
C ILE A 211 -1.43 10.75 -2.85
N ASN A 212 -0.25 11.38 -2.79
CA ASN A 212 0.94 10.95 -3.53
C ASN A 212 2.10 10.71 -2.57
N PHE A 213 3.00 9.81 -2.93
CA PHE A 213 4.27 9.64 -2.21
C PHE A 213 5.21 10.81 -2.47
N VAL A 214 5.86 11.27 -1.41
CA VAL A 214 7.03 12.17 -1.46
C VAL A 214 8.30 11.33 -1.30
N HIS A 215 8.29 10.41 -0.34
CA HIS A 215 9.31 9.38 -0.16
C HIS A 215 8.69 8.15 0.52
N PHE A 216 9.38 7.03 0.42
CA PHE A 216 8.93 5.76 0.97
C PHE A 216 10.12 4.82 1.13
N ASP A 217 10.31 4.30 2.34
CA ASP A 217 11.40 3.39 2.69
C ASP A 217 10.89 2.22 3.54
N MET A 218 11.39 1.02 3.25
CA MET A 218 11.19 -0.17 4.07
C MET A 218 12.51 -0.66 4.67
N SER A 219 12.56 -0.72 6.00
CA SER A 219 13.65 -1.37 6.74
C SER A 219 13.33 -2.82 7.06
N MET A 220 14.36 -3.66 7.12
CA MET A 220 14.21 -5.00 7.68
C MET A 220 14.09 -4.93 9.20
N ASP A 221 13.23 -5.75 9.77
CA ASP A 221 13.16 -5.93 11.22
C ASP A 221 14.53 -6.41 11.75
N ASN A 222 14.99 -5.80 12.84
CA ASN A 222 16.22 -6.16 13.53
C ASN A 222 16.13 -7.51 14.27
N GLY A 223 14.97 -8.16 14.26
CA GLY A 223 14.72 -9.42 14.96
C GLY A 223 14.57 -10.68 14.10
N LEU A 224 14.59 -10.55 12.76
CA LEU A 224 14.41 -11.70 11.88
C LEU A 224 15.75 -12.35 11.53
N ILE A 225 15.86 -13.65 11.85
CA ILE A 225 16.90 -14.51 11.27
C ILE A 225 16.65 -14.50 9.75
N PRO A 226 17.67 -14.21 8.92
CA PRO A 226 17.55 -14.30 7.47
C PRO A 226 16.93 -15.65 7.10
N MET A 227 16.01 -15.69 6.12
CA MET A 227 15.59 -17.00 5.62
C MET A 227 16.84 -17.72 5.14
N HIS A 228 17.16 -18.83 5.78
CA HIS A 228 18.04 -19.82 5.21
C HIS A 228 17.11 -20.81 4.52
N GLY A 229 17.46 -21.19 3.28
CA GLY A 229 16.82 -22.32 2.63
C GLY A 229 16.91 -23.55 3.53
N PHE A 230 16.10 -24.57 3.24
CA PHE A 230 16.24 -25.85 3.95
C PHE A 230 17.71 -26.30 3.88
N THR A 231 18.29 -26.57 5.04
CA THR A 231 19.61 -27.19 5.11
C THR A 231 19.53 -28.59 4.52
N GLU A 232 20.65 -29.08 3.98
CA GLU A 232 20.73 -30.44 3.43
C GLU A 232 20.25 -31.50 4.43
N MET A 233 20.53 -31.31 5.73
CA MET A 233 20.02 -32.18 6.80
C MET A 233 18.50 -32.13 6.97
N GLU A 234 17.88 -30.94 6.89
CA GLU A 234 16.41 -30.82 7.01
C GLU A 234 15.70 -31.44 5.81
N VAL A 235 16.26 -31.27 4.61
CA VAL A 235 15.77 -31.92 3.39
C VAL A 235 15.87 -33.45 3.50
N GLU A 236 16.99 -33.97 4.00
CA GLU A 236 17.18 -35.40 4.20
C GLU A 236 16.24 -35.97 5.29
N ASP A 237 15.99 -35.24 6.37
CA ASP A 237 15.06 -35.67 7.42
C ASP A 237 13.60 -35.65 6.93
N TYR A 238 13.24 -34.68 6.08
CA TYR A 238 11.96 -34.67 5.37
C TYR A 238 11.80 -35.91 4.48
N TYR A 239 12.78 -36.21 3.62
CA TYR A 239 12.71 -37.39 2.75
C TYR A 239 12.75 -38.73 3.49
N LYS A 240 13.27 -38.76 4.72
CA LYS A 240 13.17 -39.94 5.57
C LYS A 240 11.73 -40.23 6.00
N ASN A 241 10.93 -39.18 6.21
CA ASN A 241 9.52 -39.29 6.57
C ASN A 241 8.60 -39.43 5.35
N PHE A 242 9.02 -38.88 4.20
CA PHE A 242 8.29 -38.92 2.93
C PHE A 242 9.19 -39.47 1.80
N PRO A 243 9.57 -40.76 1.83
CA PRO A 243 10.54 -41.33 0.89
C PRO A 243 10.05 -41.34 -0.56
N ASP A 244 8.73 -41.43 -0.78
CA ASP A 244 8.11 -41.41 -2.11
C ASP A 244 8.11 -40.02 -2.76
N GLU A 245 8.48 -38.98 -2.00
CA GLU A 245 8.62 -37.60 -2.50
C GLU A 245 10.07 -37.25 -2.87
N ARG A 246 11.02 -38.13 -2.54
CA ARG A 246 12.42 -37.99 -2.94
C ARG A 246 12.54 -38.11 -4.45
N GLY A 247 13.05 -37.06 -5.10
CA GLY A 247 13.14 -36.96 -6.56
C GLY A 247 11.95 -36.29 -7.25
N ARG A 248 10.82 -36.03 -6.56
CA ARG A 248 9.68 -35.31 -7.16
C ARG A 248 9.98 -33.83 -7.46
N PHE A 249 10.86 -33.23 -6.67
CA PHE A 249 11.35 -31.87 -6.91
C PHE A 249 12.52 -31.84 -7.90
N ASP A 250 13.29 -32.93 -8.01
CA ASP A 250 14.27 -33.10 -9.09
C ASP A 250 13.53 -33.14 -10.44
N ASP A 251 12.38 -33.81 -10.53
CA ASP A 251 11.53 -33.82 -11.73
C ASP A 251 10.92 -32.45 -12.07
N MET A 252 10.85 -31.51 -11.12
CA MET A 252 10.37 -30.14 -11.33
C MET A 252 11.50 -29.18 -11.77
N LEU A 253 12.75 -29.53 -11.48
CA LEU A 253 13.97 -28.83 -11.93
C LEU A 253 14.63 -29.48 -13.16
N VAL A 254 14.21 -30.69 -13.53
CA VAL A 254 14.54 -31.34 -14.81
C VAL A 254 13.53 -30.87 -15.87
N PHE A 255 13.52 -29.57 -16.14
CA PHE A 255 13.17 -29.10 -17.47
C PHE A 255 14.41 -29.32 -18.34
N ASP A 256 14.33 -30.39 -19.14
CA ASP A 256 15.42 -31.04 -19.87
C ASP A 256 15.97 -30.18 -21.02
N ASN A 257 16.50 -29.00 -20.70
CA ASN A 257 17.29 -28.21 -21.63
C ASN A 257 18.75 -28.64 -21.47
N SER A 258 19.15 -29.67 -22.23
CA SER A 258 20.48 -30.28 -22.19
C SER A 258 21.63 -29.26 -22.25
N ASP A 259 21.41 -28.11 -22.89
CA ASP A 259 22.34 -26.99 -22.98
C ASP A 259 22.59 -26.30 -21.62
N TYR A 260 21.55 -26.10 -20.79
CA TYR A 260 21.68 -25.49 -19.46
C TYR A 260 22.37 -26.41 -18.45
N LYS A 261 22.09 -27.71 -18.52
CA LYS A 261 22.80 -28.71 -17.73
C LYS A 261 24.29 -28.72 -18.05
N HIS A 262 24.64 -28.60 -19.33
CA HIS A 262 26.02 -28.50 -19.76
C HIS A 262 26.70 -27.22 -19.25
N ILE A 263 26.04 -26.07 -19.37
CA ILE A 263 26.55 -24.77 -18.86
C ILE A 263 26.81 -24.84 -17.36
N LYS A 264 25.85 -25.33 -16.56
CA LYS A 264 25.99 -25.49 -15.11
C LYS A 264 27.20 -26.37 -14.76
N ASN A 265 27.36 -27.50 -15.44
CA ASN A 265 28.50 -28.39 -15.19
C ASN A 265 29.84 -27.73 -15.50
N CYS A 266 29.95 -27.01 -16.61
CA CYS A 266 31.19 -26.30 -16.95
C CYS A 266 31.53 -25.22 -15.92
N LEU A 267 30.55 -24.41 -15.51
CA LEU A 267 30.77 -23.35 -14.52
C LEU A 267 31.14 -23.91 -13.13
N SER A 268 30.45 -24.95 -12.67
CA SER A 268 30.76 -25.65 -11.41
C SER A 268 32.16 -26.27 -11.41
N ASN A 269 32.64 -26.74 -12.57
CA ASN A 269 33.97 -27.31 -12.74
C ASN A 269 35.06 -26.27 -13.07
N LYS A 270 34.71 -24.97 -13.09
CA LYS A 270 35.62 -23.87 -13.48
C LYS A 270 36.18 -24.03 -14.91
N GLU A 271 35.43 -24.70 -15.78
CA GLU A 271 35.78 -24.87 -17.18
C GLU A 271 35.23 -23.70 -18.00
N PRO A 272 36.01 -23.16 -18.96
CA PRO A 272 35.54 -22.07 -19.81
C PRO A 272 34.40 -22.56 -20.71
N LEU A 273 33.32 -21.78 -20.77
CA LEU A 273 32.22 -22.02 -21.72
C LEU A 273 32.70 -21.76 -23.14
N THR A 274 32.35 -22.65 -24.08
CA THR A 274 32.70 -22.52 -25.49
C THR A 274 31.53 -22.84 -26.41
N GLY A 275 31.58 -22.34 -27.64
CA GLY A 275 30.58 -22.64 -28.67
C GLY A 275 29.16 -22.27 -28.25
N LYS A 276 28.22 -23.18 -28.47
CA LYS A 276 26.78 -22.98 -28.22
C LYS A 276 26.45 -22.70 -26.75
N SER A 277 27.18 -23.32 -25.81
CA SER A 277 26.98 -23.08 -24.38
C SER A 277 27.39 -21.67 -23.96
N LEU A 278 28.42 -21.10 -24.59
CA LEU A 278 28.79 -19.70 -24.37
C LEU A 278 27.75 -18.76 -24.97
N GLU A 279 27.26 -19.05 -26.17
CA GLU A 279 26.22 -18.24 -26.84
C GLU A 279 24.95 -18.13 -25.98
N ILE A 280 24.43 -19.26 -25.51
CA ILE A 280 23.25 -19.32 -24.65
C ILE A 280 23.48 -18.61 -23.31
N ALA A 281 24.65 -18.81 -22.67
CA ALA A 281 24.97 -18.12 -21.42
C ALA A 281 25.08 -16.60 -21.61
N LEU A 282 25.53 -16.13 -22.77
CA LEU A 282 25.63 -14.71 -23.09
C LEU A 282 24.27 -14.06 -23.32
N GLU A 283 23.30 -14.77 -23.89
CA GLU A 283 21.92 -14.27 -24.03
C GLU A 283 21.28 -13.95 -22.66
N LEU A 284 21.62 -14.71 -21.61
CA LEU A 284 21.12 -14.48 -20.26
C LEU A 284 21.64 -13.20 -19.60
N VAL A 285 22.79 -12.71 -20.05
CA VAL A 285 23.49 -11.56 -19.46
C VAL A 285 23.59 -10.35 -20.39
N ASP A 286 23.00 -10.44 -21.59
CA ASP A 286 22.92 -9.33 -22.53
C ASP A 286 21.75 -8.40 -22.17
N VAL A 287 21.89 -7.73 -21.03
CA VAL A 287 20.88 -6.82 -20.47
C VAL A 287 21.12 -5.37 -20.91
N HIS A 288 20.03 -4.65 -21.18
CA HIS A 288 20.05 -3.24 -21.55
C HIS A 288 19.76 -2.35 -20.34
N GLY A 289 20.67 -1.43 -20.02
CA GLY A 289 20.53 -0.48 -18.92
C GLY A 289 21.89 0.06 -18.47
N ASP A 290 21.88 1.26 -17.87
CA ASP A 290 23.10 1.91 -17.32
C ASP A 290 23.11 1.94 -15.79
N ASP A 291 22.16 1.25 -15.14
CA ASP A 291 22.14 1.06 -13.69
C ASP A 291 23.22 0.06 -13.23
N GLU A 292 23.54 0.09 -11.93
CA GLU A 292 24.61 -0.73 -11.34
C GLU A 292 24.37 -2.24 -11.52
N HIS A 293 23.11 -2.69 -11.55
CA HIS A 293 22.79 -4.11 -11.77
C HIS A 293 23.03 -4.51 -13.22
N SER A 294 22.61 -3.69 -14.18
CA SER A 294 22.89 -3.91 -15.61
C SER A 294 24.38 -3.87 -15.93
N ILE A 295 25.17 -3.04 -15.23
CA ILE A 295 26.64 -3.04 -15.33
C ILE A 295 27.23 -4.33 -14.75
N PHE A 296 26.77 -4.75 -13.57
CA PHE A 296 27.22 -5.98 -12.92
C PHE A 296 26.98 -7.22 -13.78
N VAL A 297 25.77 -7.39 -14.32
CA VAL A 297 25.41 -8.54 -15.17
C VAL A 297 26.23 -8.56 -16.47
N ARG A 298 26.47 -7.41 -17.10
CA ARG A 298 27.35 -7.31 -18.29
C ARG A 298 28.82 -7.65 -17.99
N ASN A 299 29.28 -7.38 -16.77
CA ASN A 299 30.64 -7.76 -16.35
C ASN A 299 30.80 -9.29 -16.28
N ILE A 300 29.76 -10.02 -15.87
CA ILE A 300 29.74 -11.48 -15.92
C ILE A 300 29.90 -11.98 -17.36
N GLY A 301 29.13 -11.43 -18.30
CA GLY A 301 29.26 -11.76 -19.73
C GLY A 301 30.65 -11.43 -20.31
N THR A 302 31.29 -10.36 -19.82
CA THR A 302 32.66 -10.01 -20.20
C THR A 302 33.68 -11.03 -19.70
N LYS A 303 33.53 -11.50 -18.45
CA LYS A 303 34.37 -12.57 -17.88
C LYS A 303 34.20 -13.89 -18.63
N MET A 304 32.96 -14.29 -18.95
CA MET A 304 32.67 -15.50 -19.72
C MET A 304 33.32 -15.46 -21.11
N LYS A 305 33.22 -14.33 -21.83
CA LYS A 305 33.89 -14.14 -23.14
C LYS A 305 35.41 -14.25 -23.06
N ALA A 306 35.99 -13.81 -21.94
CA ALA A 306 37.42 -13.89 -21.67
C ALA A 306 37.86 -15.26 -21.13
N GLY A 307 36.94 -16.21 -20.89
CA GLY A 307 37.24 -17.50 -20.28
C GLY A 307 37.71 -17.40 -18.83
N LEU A 308 37.35 -16.32 -18.14
CA LEU A 308 37.72 -16.08 -16.74
C LEU A 308 36.74 -16.80 -15.80
N GLU A 309 37.27 -17.30 -14.69
CA GLU A 309 36.44 -17.89 -13.63
C GLU A 309 35.49 -16.85 -13.05
N LEU A 310 34.26 -17.28 -12.79
CA LEU A 310 33.26 -16.52 -12.04
C LEU A 310 33.47 -16.74 -10.55
N ASP A 311 33.25 -15.71 -9.75
CA ASP A 311 33.18 -15.89 -8.30
C ASP A 311 31.86 -16.58 -7.89
N GLU A 312 31.75 -16.95 -6.60
CA GLU A 312 30.61 -17.68 -6.06
C GLU A 312 29.28 -16.91 -6.24
N TYR A 313 29.33 -15.59 -6.14
CA TYR A 313 28.15 -14.74 -6.30
C TYR A 313 27.75 -14.60 -7.78
N GLU A 314 28.72 -14.39 -8.66
CA GLU A 314 28.51 -14.37 -10.11
C GLU A 314 27.97 -15.71 -10.64
N HIS A 315 28.47 -16.82 -10.10
CA HIS A 315 27.98 -18.16 -10.40
C HIS A 315 26.52 -18.32 -9.97
N HIS A 316 26.18 -17.94 -8.73
CA HIS A 316 24.81 -17.99 -8.21
C HIS A 316 23.83 -17.20 -9.10
N ILE A 317 24.21 -15.99 -9.49
CA ILE A 317 23.38 -15.13 -10.35
C ILE A 317 23.11 -15.77 -11.72
N ILE A 318 24.09 -16.44 -12.32
CA ILE A 318 23.88 -17.12 -13.60
C ILE A 318 23.04 -18.37 -13.43
N VAL A 319 23.47 -19.27 -12.54
CA VAL A 319 22.98 -20.65 -12.50
C VAL A 319 21.66 -20.77 -11.76
N ASP A 320 21.51 -20.05 -10.65
CA ASP A 320 20.36 -20.22 -9.76
C ASP A 320 19.29 -19.16 -10.01
N VAL A 321 19.65 -18.01 -10.58
CA VAL A 321 18.73 -16.91 -10.84
C VAL A 321 18.38 -16.80 -12.33
N LEU A 322 19.34 -16.45 -13.19
CA LEU A 322 19.05 -16.15 -14.60
C LEU A 322 18.63 -17.37 -15.41
N MET A 323 19.33 -18.50 -15.24
CA MET A 323 18.98 -19.76 -15.89
C MET A 323 17.60 -20.27 -15.44
N LEU A 324 17.28 -20.16 -14.14
CA LEU A 324 15.97 -20.54 -13.62
C LEU A 324 14.86 -19.67 -14.22
N HIS A 325 15.06 -18.35 -14.26
CA HIS A 325 14.10 -17.43 -14.88
C HIS A 325 13.89 -17.71 -16.37
N ALA A 326 14.96 -18.00 -17.12
CA ALA A 326 14.86 -18.35 -18.53
C ALA A 326 14.13 -19.67 -18.77
N GLN A 327 14.27 -20.64 -17.85
CA GLN A 327 13.55 -21.92 -17.90
C GLN A 327 12.07 -21.79 -17.54
N LEU A 328 11.71 -20.89 -16.63
CA LEU A 328 10.32 -20.63 -16.25
C LEU A 328 9.57 -19.78 -17.29
N GLY A 329 10.29 -19.00 -18.09
CA GLY A 329 9.73 -18.13 -19.13
C GLY A 329 9.55 -18.77 -20.52
N SER A 330 10.03 -20.00 -20.72
CA SER A 330 9.99 -20.75 -21.99
C SER A 330 8.88 -21.80 -22.01
#